data_AF-A0A967RKU8-F1
#
_entry.id   AF-A0A967RKU8-F1
#
_cell.length_a   1.000
_cell.length_b   1.000
_cell.length_c   1.000
_cell.angle_alpha   90.00
_cell.angle_beta   90.00
_cell.angle_gamma   90.00
#
_symmetry.space_group_name_H-M   'P 1'
#
loop_
_entity.id
_entity.type
_entity.pdbx_description
1 polymer ?
#
loop_
_entity_poly.entity_id
_entity_poly.type
_entity_poly.pdbx_seq_one_letter_code
_entity_poly.pdbx_strand_id
1 'polypeptide(L)' 'CRQLSVSEQSYYRWRKQYGGLKISQVKRMKDMERENARLKKAVAELTLDKVILKEAL' A
#
# COMPACT_ATOMS: atom_id res chain seq x y z
N CYS A 1 26.69 13.40 11.00
CA CYS A 1 27.65 13.42 9.86
C CYS A 1 29.05 12.88 10.19
N ARG A 2 29.59 13.03 11.43
CA ARG A 2 30.94 12.51 11.78
C ARG A 2 31.09 10.98 11.82
N GLN A 3 30.02 10.21 12.03
CA GLN A 3 30.09 8.74 12.12
C GLN A 3 30.10 8.02 10.76
N LEU A 4 29.73 8.69 9.66
CA LEU A 4 29.64 8.06 8.33
C LEU A 4 30.64 8.64 7.32
N SER A 5 31.49 9.59 7.72
CA SER A 5 32.40 10.33 6.81
C SER A 5 31.69 10.96 5.58
N VAL A 6 30.39 11.19 5.68
CA VAL A 6 29.58 11.82 4.62
C VAL A 6 29.45 13.31 4.93
N SER A 7 29.70 14.15 3.92
CA SER A 7 29.49 15.60 4.03
C SER A 7 28.05 15.91 4.40
N GLU A 8 27.85 17.00 5.14
CA GLU A 8 26.52 17.40 5.58
C GLU A 8 25.59 17.73 4.39
N GLN A 9 26.14 18.33 3.33
CA GLN A 9 25.41 18.55 2.07
C GLN A 9 24.94 17.23 1.43
N SER A 10 25.80 16.21 1.38
CA SER A 10 25.44 14.90 0.83
C SER A 10 24.34 14.23 1.66
N TYR A 11 24.41 14.35 2.99
CA TYR A 11 23.36 13.83 3.89
C TYR A 11 22.00 14.49 3.64
N TYR A 12 21.94 15.82 3.57
CA TYR A 12 20.68 16.52 3.31
C TYR A 12 20.13 16.24 1.91
N ARG A 13 21.00 16.10 0.90
CA ARG A 13 20.60 15.73 -0.46
C ARG A 13 19.98 14.34 -0.51
N TRP A 14 20.58 13.36 0.17
CA TRP A 14 20.01 12.00 0.28
C TRP A 14 18.72 11.95 1.09
N ARG A 15 18.63 12.71 2.19
CA ARG A 15 17.38 12.82 2.96
C ARG A 15 16.24 13.38 2.12
N LYS A 16 16.50 14.39 1.29
CA LYS A 16 15.51 14.96 0.36
C LYS A 16 15.09 13.95 -0.71
N GLN A 17 16.05 13.21 -1.27
CA GLN A 17 15.80 12.30 -2.39
C GLN A 17 15.16 10.97 -1.96
N TYR A 18 15.57 10.41 -0.83
CA TYR A 18 15.18 9.06 -0.41
C TYR A 18 14.32 9.03 0.86
N GLY A 19 14.26 10.11 1.63
CA GLY A 19 13.48 10.16 2.88
C GLY A 19 11.97 10.06 2.65
N GLY A 20 11.46 10.67 1.57
CA GLY A 20 10.05 10.60 1.20
C GLY A 20 9.66 9.32 0.45
N LEU A 21 10.61 8.66 -0.20
CA LEU A 21 10.37 7.48 -1.04
C LEU A 21 9.83 6.29 -0.23
N LYS A 22 10.39 6.06 0.97
CA LYS A 22 9.91 4.99 1.86
C LYS A 22 8.49 5.26 2.35
N ILE A 23 8.16 6.51 2.64
CA ILE A 23 6.84 6.91 3.16
C ILE A 23 5.78 6.78 2.06
N SER A 24 6.09 7.20 0.82
CA SER A 24 5.16 7.07 -0.31
C SER A 24 4.89 5.61 -0.68
N GLN A 25 5.91 4.75 -0.63
CA GLN A 25 5.75 3.31 -0.82
C GLN A 25 4.85 2.67 0.25
N VAL A 26 5.06 3.00 1.53
CA VAL A 26 4.20 2.52 2.63
C VAL A 26 2.76 3.00 2.46
N LYS A 27 2.55 4.26 2.05
CA LYS A 27 1.20 4.79 1.81
C LYS A 27 0.50 4.02 0.70
N ARG A 28 1.17 3.82 -0.45
CA ARG A 28 0.64 3.04 -1.58
C ARG A 28 0.31 1.59 -1.19
N MET A 29 1.15 0.97 -0.36
CA MET A 29 0.90 -0.39 0.14
C MET A 29 -0.40 -0.44 0.97
N LYS A 30 -0.56 0.48 1.92
CA LYS A 30 -1.78 0.56 2.75
C LYS A 30 -3.04 0.87 1.95
N ASP A 31 -2.93 1.70 0.90
CA ASP A 31 -4.05 1.98 0.00
C ASP A 31 -4.44 0.71 -0.79
N MET A 32 -3.45 -0.03 -1.29
CA MET A 32 -3.67 -1.30 -2.00
C MET A 32 -4.29 -2.37 -1.09
N GLU A 33 -3.82 -2.50 0.15
CA GLU A 33 -4.38 -3.43 1.14
C GLU A 33 -5.85 -3.13 1.43
N ARG A 34 -6.21 -1.85 1.57
CA ARG A 34 -7.60 -1.42 1.77
C ARG A 34 -8.48 -1.75 0.57
N GLU A 35 -8.01 -1.47 -0.64
CA GLU A 35 -8.80 -1.76 -1.84
C GLU A 35 -8.96 -3.27 -2.04
N ASN A 36 -7.93 -4.07 -1.76
CA ASN A 36 -8.01 -5.52 -1.82
C ASN A 36 -9.04 -6.07 -0.82
N ALA A 37 -9.07 -5.54 0.41
CA ALA A 37 -10.09 -5.92 1.39
C ALA A 37 -11.52 -5.58 0.90
N ARG A 38 -11.70 -4.40 0.31
CA ARG A 38 -12.99 -3.98 -0.27
C ARG A 38 -13.43 -4.89 -1.41
N LEU A 39 -12.51 -5.21 -2.32
CA LEU A 39 -12.78 -6.09 -3.46
C LEU A 39 -13.11 -7.51 -3.02
N LYS A 40 -12.37 -8.07 -2.05
CA LYS A 40 -12.66 -9.39 -1.50
C LYS A 40 -14.07 -9.46 -0.90
N LYS A 41 -14.47 -8.44 -0.16
CA LYS A 41 -15.83 -8.37 0.41
C LYS A 41 -16.89 -8.34 -0.70
N ALA A 42 -16.73 -7.47 -1.69
CA ALA A 42 -17.67 -7.36 -2.80
C ALA A 42 -17.77 -8.66 -3.61
N VAL A 43 -16.65 -9.34 -3.85
CA VAL A 43 -16.64 -10.65 -4.53
C VAL A 43 -17.36 -11.71 -3.70
N ALA A 44 -17.17 -11.74 -2.38
CA ALA A 44 -17.84 -12.70 -1.51
C ALA A 44 -19.37 -12.49 -1.52
N GLU A 45 -19.83 -11.24 -1.41
CA GLU A 45 -21.25 -10.88 -1.49
C GLU A 45 -21.86 -11.29 -2.83
N LEU A 46 -21.23 -10.92 -3.95
CA LEU A 46 -21.70 -11.29 -5.29
C LEU A 46 -21.71 -12.81 -5.52
N THR A 47 -20.72 -13.51 -4.95
CA THR A 47 -20.66 -14.97 -5.05
C THR A 47 -21.79 -15.62 -4.27
N LEU A 48 -22.09 -15.10 -3.08
CA LEU A 48 -23.20 -15.58 -2.26
C LEU A 48 -24.55 -15.36 -2.97
N ASP A 49 -24.79 -14.16 -3.50
CA ASP A 49 -26.02 -13.85 -4.24
C ASP A 49 -26.18 -14.79 -5.45
N LYS A 50 -25.08 -15.06 -6.17
CA LYS A 50 -25.07 -16.00 -7.29
C LYS A 50 -25.41 -17.42 -6.88
N VAL A 51 -24.96 -17.88 -5.71
CA VAL A 51 -25.30 -19.21 -5.19
C VAL A 51 -26.78 -19.27 -4.83
N ILE A 52 -27.28 -18.29 -4.09
CA ILE A 52 -28.70 -18.21 -3.70
C ILE A 52 -29.61 -18.23 -4.94
N LEU A 53 -29.30 -17.43 -5.95
CA LEU A 53 -30.07 -17.38 -7.21
C LEU A 53 -30.08 -18.72 -7.95
N LYS A 54 -29.00 -19.50 -7.85
CA LYS A 54 -28.93 -20.85 -8.46
C LYS A 54 -29.70 -21.89 -7.67
N GLU A 55 -29.78 -21.77 -6.35
CA GLU A 55 -30.53 -22.70 -5.50
C GLU A 55 -32.03 -22.43 -5.52
N ALA A 56 -32.44 -21.19 -5.80
CA ALA A 56 -33.84 -20.80 -5.92
C ALA A 56 -34.49 -21.16 -7.28
N LEU A 57 -33.70 -21.65 -8.25
CA LEU A 57 -34.13 -22.00 -9.61
C LEU A 57 -34.04 -23.51 -9.85
#